data_AF-A0A6J4CV31-F1
#
_entry.id   AF-A0A6J4CV31-F1
#
_cell.length_a   1.000
_cell.length_b   1.000
_cell.length_c   1.000
_cell.angle_alpha   90.00
_cell.angle_beta   90.00
_cell.angle_gamma   90.00
#
_symmetry.space_group_name_H-M   'P 1'
#
loop_
_entity.id
_entity.type
_entity.pdbx_description
1 polymer ?
#
loop_
_entity_poly.entity_id
_entity_poly.type
_entity_poly.pdbx_seq_one_letter_code
_entity_poly.pdbx_strand_id
1 'polypeptide(L)'
;MQPITQIPLNFDTVVNLLGSASGIGWILNYTLMTYYSFRDKTYSMSMLPLCCNIAWEFVYGVLCPSSTFVVRPVILSWLVLNCLVVYAAIKYSPNEWAHAPLVQRHLPLLFTVGIAACTGFHIALIRKFDPATAFLWSARSCQVLLSIGGLFQLLCRSSTKGGSYVLWLSRFLGSICGVLKMTLMWKYGESRFPWLDDPLTAYCIALWIISDVLYGVVFYSLRSKELAGAGKAKAI
;
A
#
# COMPACT_ATOMS: atom_id res chain seq x y z
N MET A 1 -21.12 -5.24 -33.44
CA MET A 1 -19.89 -4.42 -33.43
C MET A 1 -20.30 -2.98 -33.69
N GLN A 2 -20.23 -2.11 -32.69
CA GLN A 2 -20.37 -0.66 -32.90
C GLN A 2 -18.98 -0.04 -33.01
N PRO A 3 -18.79 0.97 -33.88
CA PRO A 3 -17.50 1.59 -34.08
C PRO A 3 -17.17 2.52 -32.90
N ILE A 4 -16.00 2.31 -32.30
CA ILE A 4 -15.43 3.17 -31.26
C ILE A 4 -14.87 4.41 -31.95
N THR A 5 -15.74 5.35 -32.30
CA THR A 5 -15.34 6.67 -32.79
C THR A 5 -15.42 7.67 -31.66
N GLN A 6 -14.24 8.23 -31.33
CA GLN A 6 -13.94 9.26 -30.33
C GLN A 6 -13.77 8.75 -28.90
N ILE A 7 -12.54 8.34 -28.57
CA ILE A 7 -12.01 8.52 -27.22
C ILE A 7 -12.09 10.03 -26.96
N PRO A 8 -12.95 10.52 -26.04
CA PRO A 8 -13.06 11.95 -25.82
C PRO A 8 -11.71 12.47 -25.34
N LEU A 9 -11.30 13.67 -25.75
CA LEU A 9 -10.13 14.40 -25.23
C LEU A 9 -10.10 14.43 -23.67
N ASN A 10 -11.26 14.22 -23.05
CA ASN A 10 -11.47 14.09 -21.61
C ASN A 10 -10.94 12.76 -21.02
N PHE A 11 -10.83 11.68 -21.77
CA PHE A 11 -10.46 10.35 -21.25
C PHE A 11 -9.02 10.32 -20.75
N ASP A 12 -8.05 10.68 -21.60
CA ASP A 12 -6.63 10.68 -21.24
C ASP A 12 -6.38 11.67 -20.10
N THR A 13 -7.05 12.82 -20.13
CA THR A 13 -7.00 13.82 -19.05
C THR A 13 -7.48 13.23 -17.72
N VAL A 14 -8.63 12.55 -17.70
CA VAL A 14 -9.18 11.92 -16.49
C VAL A 14 -8.28 10.79 -15.99
N VAL A 15 -7.80 9.92 -16.87
CA VAL A 15 -6.88 8.81 -16.52
C VAL A 15 -5.57 9.34 -15.92
N ASN A 16 -5.02 10.42 -16.48
CA ASN A 16 -3.81 11.05 -15.97
C ASN A 16 -4.05 11.74 -14.61
N LEU A 17 -5.17 12.45 -14.44
CA LEU A 17 -5.55 13.06 -13.16
C LEU A 17 -5.72 12.01 -12.06
N LEU A 18 -6.42 10.91 -12.34
CA LEU A 18 -6.57 9.79 -11.40
C LEU A 18 -5.23 9.14 -11.06
N GLY A 19 -4.34 9.00 -12.05
CA GLY A 19 -2.97 8.52 -11.84
C GLY A 19 -2.16 9.42 -10.92
N SER A 20 -2.19 10.73 -11.16
CA SER A 20 -1.51 11.73 -10.34
C SER A 20 -2.07 11.79 -8.92
N ALA A 21 -3.40 11.75 -8.76
CA ALA A 21 -4.06 11.70 -7.46
C ALA A 21 -3.65 10.45 -6.66
N SER A 22 -3.57 9.29 -7.32
CA SER A 22 -3.04 8.07 -6.73
C SER A 22 -1.58 8.25 -6.30
N GLY A 23 -0.74 8.77 -7.20
CA GLY A 23 0.66 9.17 -6.97
C GLY A 23 0.86 9.97 -5.68
N ILE A 24 0.14 11.09 -5.59
CA ILE A 24 0.20 12.04 -4.48
C ILE A 24 -0.31 11.41 -3.18
N GLY A 25 -1.41 10.65 -3.25
CA GLY A 25 -1.96 9.93 -2.09
C GLY A 25 -0.94 8.98 -1.46
N TRP A 26 -0.19 8.25 -2.28
CA TRP A 26 0.87 7.34 -1.80
C TRP A 26 2.10 8.07 -1.25
N ILE A 27 2.53 9.17 -1.88
CA ILE A 27 3.61 10.01 -1.36
C ILE A 27 3.25 10.57 0.01
N LEU A 28 2.03 11.10 0.15
CA LEU A 28 1.53 11.60 1.42
C LEU A 28 1.47 10.48 2.46
N ASN A 29 0.96 9.31 2.08
CA ASN A 29 0.90 8.15 2.95
C ASN A 29 2.30 7.74 3.47
N TYR A 30 3.31 7.57 2.61
CA TYR A 30 4.65 7.20 3.08
C TYR A 30 5.32 8.28 3.93
N THR A 31 5.08 9.55 3.60
CA THR A 31 5.57 10.67 4.41
C THR A 31 4.97 10.62 5.81
N LEU A 32 3.65 10.40 5.90
CA LEU A 32 2.96 10.28 7.18
C LEU A 32 3.36 9.02 7.94
N MET A 33 3.50 7.87 7.27
CA MET A 33 4.00 6.63 7.89
C MET A 33 5.37 6.85 8.52
N THR A 34 6.28 7.51 7.80
CA THR A 34 7.59 7.87 8.34
C THR A 34 7.42 8.79 9.55
N TYR A 35 6.72 9.91 9.40
CA TYR A 35 6.49 10.87 10.48
C TYR A 35 5.93 10.23 11.76
N TYR A 36 4.86 9.45 11.66
CA TYR A 36 4.24 8.80 12.81
C TYR A 36 5.11 7.68 13.39
N SER A 37 5.89 6.97 12.57
CA SER A 37 6.82 5.96 13.08
C SER A 37 7.90 6.58 13.97
N PHE A 38 8.46 7.72 13.56
CA PHE A 38 9.44 8.46 14.37
C PHE A 38 8.83 9.13 15.60
N ARG A 39 7.65 9.75 15.44
CA ARG A 39 6.94 10.45 16.51
C ARG A 39 6.50 9.49 17.62
N ASP A 40 5.82 8.42 17.25
CA ASP A 40 5.20 7.48 18.19
C ASP A 40 6.15 6.34 18.60
N LYS A 41 7.36 6.31 18.01
CA LYS A 41 8.39 5.28 18.21
C LYS A 41 7.83 3.87 18.01
N THR A 42 7.06 3.68 16.93
CA THR A 42 6.48 2.41 16.52
C THR A 42 6.56 2.26 15.00
N TYR A 43 6.11 1.14 14.44
CA TYR A 43 6.01 0.97 12.99
C TYR A 43 4.58 1.22 12.48
N SER A 44 4.46 2.03 11.44
CA SER A 44 3.17 2.33 10.81
C SER A 44 2.65 1.20 9.90
N MET A 45 3.55 0.50 9.20
CA MET A 45 3.21 -0.57 8.26
C MET A 45 3.74 -1.93 8.76
N SER A 46 2.91 -2.97 8.64
CA SER A 46 3.27 -4.31 9.11
C SER A 46 4.46 -4.87 8.32
N MET A 47 5.23 -5.76 8.95
CA MET A 47 6.50 -6.25 8.40
C MET A 47 6.36 -6.86 7.01
N LEU A 48 5.45 -7.83 6.81
CA LEU A 48 5.29 -8.51 5.52
C LEU A 48 4.79 -7.57 4.40
N PRO A 49 3.73 -6.76 4.60
CA PRO A 49 3.35 -5.74 3.62
C PRO A 49 4.48 -4.78 3.25
N LEU A 50 5.27 -4.35 4.22
CA LEU A 50 6.39 -3.45 4.00
C LEU A 50 7.49 -4.10 3.17
N CYS A 51 7.81 -5.37 3.44
CA CYS A 51 8.73 -6.14 2.61
C CYS A 51 8.22 -6.28 1.16
N CYS A 52 6.92 -6.53 0.99
CA CYS A 52 6.31 -6.67 -0.32
C CYS A 52 6.30 -5.35 -1.11
N ASN A 53 5.94 -4.24 -0.46
CA ASN A 53 5.90 -2.92 -1.10
C ASN A 53 7.29 -2.47 -1.59
N ILE A 54 8.31 -2.52 -0.74
CA ILE A 54 9.64 -2.07 -1.16
C ILE A 54 10.24 -2.99 -2.24
N ALA A 55 9.95 -4.30 -2.18
CA ALA A 55 10.34 -5.24 -3.22
C ALA A 55 9.66 -4.93 -4.56
N TRP A 56 8.36 -4.60 -4.54
CA TRP A 56 7.62 -4.16 -5.73
C TRP A 56 8.24 -2.92 -6.36
N GLU A 57 8.53 -1.90 -5.54
CA GLU A 57 9.10 -0.63 -6.02
C GLU A 57 10.52 -0.81 -6.55
N PHE A 58 11.31 -1.69 -5.93
CA PHE A 58 12.64 -2.04 -6.43
C PHE A 58 12.57 -2.78 -7.77
N VAL A 59 11.71 -3.79 -7.88
CA VAL A 59 11.56 -4.58 -9.11
C VAL A 59 11.06 -3.71 -10.27
N TYR A 60 10.00 -2.94 -10.08
CA TYR A 60 9.38 -2.15 -11.16
C TYR A 60 9.95 -0.73 -11.31
N GLY A 61 10.81 -0.27 -10.40
CA GLY A 61 11.53 0.98 -10.53
C GLY A 61 12.97 0.82 -11.07
N VAL A 62 13.63 -0.28 -10.72
CA VAL A 62 15.07 -0.50 -10.96
C VAL A 62 15.34 -1.70 -11.87
N LEU A 63 14.87 -2.90 -11.50
CA LEU A 63 15.26 -4.14 -12.19
C LEU A 63 14.57 -4.33 -13.55
N CYS A 64 13.26 -4.10 -13.58
CA CYS A 64 12.39 -4.27 -14.74
C CYS A 64 11.47 -3.05 -14.83
N PRO A 65 12.03 -1.86 -15.11
CA PRO A 65 11.27 -0.63 -15.11
C PRO A 65 10.17 -0.66 -16.16
N SER A 66 9.02 -0.05 -15.84
CA SER A 66 7.98 0.16 -16.84
C SER A 66 8.51 1.06 -17.98
N SER A 67 8.05 0.81 -19.20
CA SER A 67 8.46 1.56 -20.39
C SER A 67 7.91 3.00 -20.41
N THR A 68 7.00 3.35 -19.49
CA THR A 68 6.37 4.67 -19.44
C THR A 68 7.22 5.67 -18.65
N PHE A 69 7.73 6.69 -19.34
CA PHE A 69 8.60 7.73 -18.77
C PHE A 69 8.03 8.42 -17.52
N VAL A 70 6.70 8.59 -17.41
CA VAL A 70 6.05 9.24 -16.27
C VAL A 70 5.91 8.33 -15.04
N VAL A 71 5.76 7.02 -15.26
CA VAL A 71 5.47 6.07 -14.16
C VAL A 71 6.74 5.77 -13.37
N ARG A 72 7.88 5.65 -14.04
CA ARG A 72 9.15 5.26 -13.40
C ARG A 72 9.62 6.26 -12.32
N PRO A 73 9.65 7.59 -12.55
CA PRO A 73 10.03 8.56 -11.51
C PRO A 73 9.13 8.51 -10.27
N VAL A 74 7.83 8.22 -10.45
CA VAL A 74 6.88 8.09 -9.33
C VAL A 74 7.21 6.85 -8.49
N ILE A 75 7.48 5.71 -9.13
CA ILE A 75 7.88 4.49 -8.40
C ILE A 75 9.22 4.70 -7.68
N LEU A 76 10.17 5.39 -8.30
CA LEU A 76 11.45 5.69 -7.66
C LEU A 76 11.30 6.64 -6.46
N SER A 77 10.41 7.63 -6.54
CA SER A 77 10.15 8.51 -5.39
C SER A 77 9.48 7.74 -4.24
N TRP A 78 8.58 6.82 -4.55
CA TRP A 78 8.01 5.88 -3.59
C TRP A 78 9.10 5.00 -2.94
N LEU A 79 9.99 4.42 -3.75
CA LEU A 79 11.10 3.59 -3.26
C LEU A 79 11.97 4.33 -2.23
N VAL A 80 12.33 5.58 -2.54
CA VAL A 80 13.13 6.41 -1.62
C VAL A 80 12.39 6.64 -0.29
N LEU A 81 11.10 6.95 -0.34
CA LEU A 81 10.30 7.14 0.86
C LEU A 81 10.13 5.82 1.63
N ASN A 82 9.98 4.69 0.94
CA ASN A 82 9.82 3.39 1.58
C ASN A 82 11.09 2.91 2.27
N CYS A 83 12.28 3.27 1.76
CA CYS A 83 13.53 3.05 2.49
C CYS A 83 13.48 3.71 3.88
N LEU A 84 12.88 4.90 4.00
CA LEU A 84 12.69 5.56 5.30
C LEU A 84 11.68 4.83 6.19
N VAL A 85 10.60 4.30 5.60
CA VAL A 85 9.60 3.48 6.32
C VAL A 85 10.21 2.18 6.82
N VAL A 86 11.00 1.47 6.00
CA VAL A 86 11.76 0.26 6.41
C VAL A 86 12.74 0.58 7.52
N TYR A 87 13.50 1.66 7.38
CA TYR A 87 14.44 2.08 8.43
C TYR A 87 13.72 2.37 9.75
N ALA A 88 12.63 3.14 9.70
CA ALA A 88 11.81 3.41 10.88
C ALA A 88 11.23 2.13 11.49
N ALA A 89 10.76 1.20 10.65
CA ALA A 89 10.23 -0.08 11.10
C ALA A 89 11.31 -0.93 11.79
N ILE A 90 12.50 -1.08 11.22
CA ILE A 90 13.61 -1.82 11.86
C ILE A 90 13.99 -1.18 13.20
N LYS A 91 14.05 0.16 13.25
CA LYS A 91 14.46 0.92 14.44
C LYS A 91 13.43 0.85 15.57
N TYR A 92 12.14 0.91 15.25
CA TYR A 92 11.07 1.09 16.25
C TYR A 92 10.21 -0.13 16.50
N SER A 93 10.25 -1.16 15.63
CA SER A 93 9.61 -2.45 15.91
C SER A 93 10.01 -3.08 17.24
N PRO A 94 11.26 -2.97 17.76
CA PRO A 94 11.58 -3.56 19.05
C PRO A 94 10.65 -3.15 20.20
N ASN A 95 10.03 -1.97 20.14
CA ASN A 95 9.11 -1.46 21.17
C ASN A 95 7.76 -2.20 21.20
N GLU A 96 7.40 -2.90 20.13
CA GLU A 96 6.11 -3.58 19.97
C GLU A 96 6.24 -5.11 20.03
N TRP A 97 7.47 -5.63 19.89
CA TRP A 97 7.75 -7.06 19.74
C TRP A 97 8.29 -7.72 21.03
N ALA A 98 8.09 -7.13 22.20
CA ALA A 98 8.50 -7.71 23.49
C ALA A 98 7.87 -9.10 23.75
N HIS A 99 6.70 -9.37 23.16
CA HIS A 99 6.00 -10.65 23.24
C HIS A 99 6.67 -11.78 22.42
N ALA A 100 7.57 -11.46 21.47
CA ALA A 100 8.31 -12.43 20.67
C ALA A 100 9.79 -12.05 20.54
N PRO A 101 10.63 -12.39 21.54
CA PRO A 101 12.04 -11.97 21.61
C PRO A 101 12.89 -12.40 20.40
N LEU A 102 12.56 -13.54 19.77
CA LEU A 102 13.26 -13.99 18.57
C LEU A 102 13.06 -13.02 17.40
N VAL A 103 11.85 -12.52 17.20
CA VAL A 103 11.55 -11.51 16.18
C VAL A 103 12.27 -10.21 16.50
N GLN A 104 12.10 -9.73 17.74
CA GLN A 104 12.66 -8.48 18.23
C GLN A 104 14.18 -8.35 17.98
N ARG A 105 14.94 -9.43 18.20
CA ARG A 105 16.41 -9.46 18.07
C ARG A 105 16.89 -9.56 16.62
N HIS A 106 16.07 -10.10 15.71
CA HIS A 106 16.48 -10.41 14.34
C HIS A 106 15.73 -9.58 13.30
N LEU A 107 15.15 -8.44 13.67
CA LEU A 107 14.39 -7.57 12.76
C LEU A 107 15.13 -7.23 11.45
N PRO A 108 16.39 -6.76 11.45
CA PRO A 108 17.09 -6.48 10.20
C PRO A 108 17.17 -7.71 9.27
N LEU A 109 17.49 -8.88 9.83
CA LEU A 109 17.57 -10.13 9.08
C LEU A 109 16.21 -10.54 8.53
N LEU A 110 15.15 -10.45 9.33
CA LEU A 110 13.78 -10.76 8.91
C LEU A 110 13.32 -9.83 7.78
N PHE A 111 13.64 -8.54 7.85
CA PHE A 111 13.38 -7.60 6.75
C PHE A 111 14.19 -7.97 5.50
N THR A 112 15.48 -8.28 5.62
CA THR A 112 16.31 -8.70 4.47
C THR A 112 15.76 -9.95 3.79
N VAL A 113 15.46 -10.99 4.57
CA VAL A 113 14.91 -12.25 4.06
C VAL A 113 13.51 -12.03 3.47
N GLY A 114 12.67 -11.25 4.14
CA GLY A 114 11.32 -10.92 3.67
C GLY A 114 11.34 -10.14 2.35
N ILE A 115 12.18 -9.12 2.24
CA ILE A 115 12.36 -8.34 1.00
C ILE A 115 12.89 -9.23 -0.12
N ALA A 116 13.88 -10.08 0.15
CA ALA A 116 14.40 -11.01 -0.84
C ALA A 116 13.32 -11.99 -1.33
N ALA A 117 12.53 -12.56 -0.42
CA ALA A 117 11.44 -13.47 -0.74
C ALA A 117 10.35 -12.78 -1.59
N CYS A 118 9.91 -11.58 -1.20
CA CYS A 118 8.96 -10.78 -1.97
C CYS A 118 9.53 -10.36 -3.34
N THR A 119 10.83 -10.06 -3.42
CA THR A 119 11.50 -9.77 -4.70
C THR A 119 11.45 -10.98 -5.63
N GLY A 120 11.75 -12.17 -5.11
CA GLY A 120 11.59 -13.43 -5.84
C GLY A 120 10.16 -13.66 -6.32
N PHE A 121 9.15 -13.36 -5.50
CA PHE A 121 7.74 -13.41 -5.88
C PHE A 121 7.41 -12.50 -7.07
N HIS A 122 7.83 -11.23 -7.04
CA HIS A 122 7.59 -10.30 -8.16
C HIS A 122 8.34 -10.71 -9.43
N ILE A 123 9.57 -11.22 -9.31
CA ILE A 123 10.31 -11.77 -10.45
C ILE A 123 9.58 -12.98 -11.04
N ALA A 124 9.05 -13.88 -10.21
CA ALA A 124 8.28 -15.02 -10.67
C ALA A 124 7.02 -14.59 -11.46
N LEU A 125 6.35 -13.50 -11.04
CA LEU A 125 5.23 -12.94 -11.79
C LEU A 125 5.66 -12.40 -13.16
N ILE A 126 6.80 -11.71 -13.25
CA ILE A 126 7.37 -11.22 -14.53
C ILE A 126 7.71 -12.38 -15.46
N ARG A 127 8.14 -13.54 -14.93
CA ARG A 127 8.45 -14.72 -15.75
C ARG A 127 7.21 -15.49 -16.19
N LYS A 128 6.09 -15.33 -15.48
CA LYS A 128 4.84 -16.05 -15.77
C LYS A 128 3.90 -15.27 -16.70
N PHE A 129 3.83 -13.96 -16.54
CA PHE A 129 2.84 -13.11 -17.22
C PHE A 129 3.52 -12.09 -18.13
N ASP A 130 2.73 -11.50 -19.04
CA ASP A 130 3.19 -10.33 -19.78
C ASP A 130 3.48 -9.15 -18.83
N PRO A 131 4.31 -8.17 -19.24
CA PRO A 131 4.74 -7.09 -18.35
C PRO A 131 3.60 -6.30 -17.67
N ALA A 132 2.50 -6.04 -18.37
CA ALA A 132 1.38 -5.29 -17.83
C ALA A 132 0.61 -6.11 -16.80
N THR A 133 0.29 -7.36 -17.14
CA THR A 133 -0.41 -8.28 -16.23
C THR A 133 0.44 -8.60 -14.99
N ALA A 134 1.75 -8.79 -15.14
CA ALA A 134 2.68 -8.99 -14.03
C ALA A 134 2.69 -7.78 -13.09
N PHE A 135 2.81 -6.57 -13.63
CA PHE A 135 2.78 -5.33 -12.86
C PHE A 135 1.49 -5.20 -12.03
N LEU A 136 0.35 -5.46 -12.66
CA LEU A 136 -0.95 -5.38 -12.00
C LEU A 136 -1.14 -6.47 -10.94
N TRP A 137 -0.72 -7.71 -11.18
CA TRP A 137 -0.78 -8.78 -10.18
C TRP A 137 0.09 -8.44 -8.98
N SER A 138 1.32 -8.00 -9.22
CA SER A 138 2.24 -7.56 -8.19
C SER A 138 1.65 -6.43 -7.35
N ALA A 139 1.08 -5.39 -7.98
CA ALA A 139 0.46 -4.26 -7.27
C ALA A 139 -0.76 -4.68 -6.45
N ARG A 140 -1.59 -5.58 -6.99
CA ARG A 140 -2.76 -6.14 -6.28
C ARG A 140 -2.34 -6.94 -5.05
N SER A 141 -1.28 -7.76 -5.16
CA SER A 141 -0.75 -8.52 -4.02
C SER A 141 -0.26 -7.59 -2.91
N CYS A 142 0.48 -6.53 -3.25
CA CYS A 142 0.88 -5.49 -2.31
C CYS A 142 -0.32 -4.84 -1.61
N GLN A 143 -1.35 -4.45 -2.38
CA GLN A 143 -2.54 -3.79 -1.84
C GLN A 143 -3.29 -4.68 -0.85
N VAL A 144 -3.54 -5.95 -1.20
CA VAL A 144 -4.25 -6.90 -0.33
C VAL A 144 -3.47 -7.14 0.96
N LEU A 145 -2.16 -7.38 0.86
CA LEU A 145 -1.30 -7.57 2.02
C LEU A 145 -1.32 -6.33 2.91
N LEU A 146 -1.24 -5.13 2.34
CA LEU A 146 -1.23 -3.89 3.09
C LEU A 146 -2.53 -3.65 3.84
N SER A 147 -3.67 -3.84 3.19
CA SER A 147 -4.99 -3.65 3.80
C SER A 147 -5.26 -4.64 4.92
N ILE A 148 -5.03 -5.94 4.68
CA ILE A 148 -5.23 -6.98 5.69
C ILE A 148 -4.21 -6.83 6.81
N GLY A 149 -2.92 -6.68 6.46
CA GLY A 149 -1.84 -6.51 7.44
C GLY A 149 -2.06 -5.31 8.34
N GLY A 150 -2.44 -4.16 7.77
CA GLY A 150 -2.78 -2.97 8.55
C GLY A 150 -3.92 -3.20 9.54
N LEU A 151 -5.00 -3.87 9.12
CA LEU A 151 -6.13 -4.22 9.99
C LEU A 151 -5.70 -5.11 11.16
N PHE A 152 -5.00 -6.21 10.87
CA PHE A 152 -4.57 -7.15 11.91
C PHE A 152 -3.50 -6.55 12.83
N GLN A 153 -2.58 -5.72 12.31
CA GLN A 153 -1.66 -4.96 13.14
C GLN A 153 -2.40 -4.06 14.13
N LEU A 154 -3.41 -3.34 13.66
CA LEU A 154 -4.19 -2.44 14.51
C LEU A 154 -4.92 -3.23 15.62
N LEU A 155 -5.52 -4.37 15.27
CA LEU A 155 -6.19 -5.26 16.22
C LEU A 155 -5.21 -5.84 17.26
N CYS A 156 -4.09 -6.41 16.81
CA CYS A 156 -3.09 -7.02 17.69
C CYS A 156 -2.41 -5.99 18.59
N ARG A 157 -2.10 -4.80 18.06
CA ARG A 157 -1.49 -3.71 18.84
C ARG A 157 -2.49 -3.07 19.81
N SER A 158 -3.78 -3.06 19.46
CA SER A 158 -4.84 -2.44 20.25
C SER A 158 -4.55 -0.96 20.63
N SER A 159 -3.84 -0.24 19.76
CA SER A 159 -3.52 1.18 19.94
C SER A 159 -3.44 1.90 18.59
N THR A 160 -3.80 3.18 18.57
CA THR A 160 -3.74 4.01 17.36
C THR A 160 -2.34 4.55 17.02
N LYS A 161 -1.32 4.23 17.84
CA LYS A 161 0.07 4.64 17.62
C LYS A 161 0.59 4.18 16.25
N GLY A 162 1.35 5.07 15.60
CA GLY A 162 1.87 4.86 14.26
C GLY A 162 0.83 5.07 13.16
N GLY A 163 -0.39 5.48 13.52
CA GLY A 163 -1.50 5.67 12.59
C GLY A 163 -2.19 7.03 12.73
N SER A 164 -2.94 7.40 11.69
CA SER A 164 -3.72 8.63 11.64
C SER A 164 -4.84 8.49 10.61
N TYR A 165 -5.95 9.22 10.81
CA TYR A 165 -7.00 9.29 9.80
C TYR A 165 -6.52 9.86 8.48
N VAL A 166 -5.62 10.85 8.52
CA VAL A 166 -5.06 11.44 7.29
C VAL A 166 -4.19 10.43 6.56
N LEU A 167 -3.41 9.64 7.31
CA LEU A 167 -2.59 8.55 6.76
C LEU A 167 -3.48 7.50 6.09
N TRP A 168 -4.50 7.02 6.80
CA TRP A 168 -5.42 6.03 6.26
C TRP A 168 -6.23 6.55 5.06
N LEU A 169 -6.83 7.74 5.15
CA LEU A 169 -7.65 8.32 4.08
C LEU A 169 -6.83 8.63 2.82
N SER A 170 -5.62 9.18 2.97
CA SER A 170 -4.76 9.49 1.82
C SER A 170 -4.43 8.23 1.01
N ARG A 171 -4.10 7.13 1.70
CA ARG A 171 -3.88 5.82 1.06
C ARG A 171 -5.16 5.26 0.46
N PHE A 172 -6.27 5.28 1.20
CA PHE A 172 -7.54 4.71 0.76
C PHE A 172 -8.05 5.41 -0.50
N LEU A 173 -8.13 6.75 -0.48
CA LEU A 173 -8.56 7.54 -1.63
C LEU A 173 -7.57 7.44 -2.80
N GLY A 174 -6.25 7.47 -2.53
CA GLY A 174 -5.23 7.27 -3.55
C GLY A 174 -5.35 5.90 -4.24
N SER A 175 -5.69 4.86 -3.48
CA SER A 175 -5.93 3.51 -4.02
C SER A 175 -7.22 3.44 -4.84
N ILE A 176 -8.30 4.09 -4.41
CA ILE A 176 -9.54 4.23 -5.19
C ILE A 176 -9.25 4.91 -6.53
N CYS A 177 -8.50 6.02 -6.54
CA CYS A 177 -8.13 6.69 -7.78
C CYS A 177 -7.35 5.76 -8.73
N GLY A 178 -6.43 4.95 -8.20
CA GLY A 178 -5.70 3.94 -8.96
C GLY A 178 -6.63 2.87 -9.57
N VAL A 179 -7.57 2.33 -8.79
CA VAL A 179 -8.55 1.35 -9.27
C VAL A 179 -9.48 1.95 -10.33
N LEU A 180 -9.94 3.19 -10.13
CA LEU A 180 -10.77 3.90 -11.12
C LEU A 180 -10.01 4.13 -12.42
N LYS A 181 -8.75 4.56 -12.34
CA LYS A 181 -7.87 4.71 -13.50
C LYS A 181 -7.80 3.40 -14.29
N MET A 182 -7.44 2.31 -13.64
CA MET A 182 -7.31 1.00 -14.29
C MET A 182 -8.64 0.52 -14.87
N THR A 183 -9.75 0.77 -14.18
CA THR A 183 -11.10 0.41 -14.66
C THR A 183 -11.48 1.17 -15.92
N LEU A 184 -11.17 2.47 -16.00
CA LEU A 184 -11.38 3.28 -17.19
C LEU A 184 -10.50 2.80 -18.36
N MET A 185 -9.22 2.51 -18.08
CA MET A 185 -8.29 1.97 -19.07
C MET A 185 -8.74 0.61 -19.62
N TRP A 186 -9.28 -0.27 -18.78
CA TRP A 186 -9.82 -1.56 -19.20
C TRP A 186 -11.12 -1.41 -20.01
N LYS A 187 -12.03 -0.53 -19.59
CA LYS A 187 -13.35 -0.39 -20.23
C LYS A 187 -13.30 0.33 -21.58
N TYR A 188 -12.43 1.33 -21.71
CA TYR A 188 -12.40 2.23 -22.86
C TYR A 188 -11.06 2.28 -23.59
N GLY A 189 -9.99 1.79 -22.98
CA GLY A 189 -8.68 1.74 -23.62
C GLY A 189 -8.53 0.54 -24.56
N GLU A 190 -7.54 0.60 -25.45
CA GLU A 190 -7.17 -0.50 -26.35
C GLU A 190 -6.46 -1.66 -25.62
N SER A 191 -6.13 -1.48 -24.33
CA SER A 191 -5.32 -2.40 -23.54
C SER A 191 -6.15 -3.57 -23.00
N ARG A 192 -5.92 -4.79 -23.49
CA ARG A 192 -6.52 -6.01 -22.96
C ARG A 192 -5.65 -6.64 -21.89
N PHE A 193 -5.69 -6.10 -20.67
CA PHE A 193 -5.18 -6.80 -19.48
C PHE A 193 -6.35 -7.36 -18.65
N PRO A 194 -6.19 -8.51 -17.96
CA PRO A 194 -7.23 -9.02 -17.07
C PRO A 194 -7.50 -8.01 -15.95
N TRP A 195 -8.75 -7.58 -15.82
CA TRP A 195 -9.19 -6.63 -14.80
C TRP A 195 -10.49 -7.09 -14.15
N LEU A 196 -11.62 -6.40 -14.34
CA LEU A 196 -12.89 -6.76 -13.70
C LEU A 196 -13.56 -7.99 -14.32
N ASP A 197 -13.13 -8.41 -15.50
CA ASP A 197 -13.49 -9.70 -16.11
C ASP A 197 -12.80 -10.89 -15.44
N ASP A 198 -11.70 -10.66 -14.73
CA ASP A 198 -11.04 -11.68 -13.91
C ASP A 198 -11.67 -11.73 -12.50
N PRO A 199 -12.33 -12.84 -12.11
CA PRO A 199 -12.98 -12.96 -10.82
C PRO A 199 -12.02 -12.75 -9.64
N LEU A 200 -10.75 -13.15 -9.80
CA LEU A 200 -9.76 -13.02 -8.74
C LEU A 200 -9.36 -11.55 -8.53
N THR A 201 -9.28 -10.76 -9.60
CA THR A 201 -9.11 -9.30 -9.48
C THR A 201 -10.28 -8.64 -8.76
N ALA A 202 -11.52 -8.96 -9.15
CA ALA A 202 -12.71 -8.44 -8.48
C ALA A 202 -12.73 -8.80 -6.99
N TYR A 203 -12.38 -10.05 -6.65
CA TYR A 203 -12.24 -10.51 -5.28
C TYR A 203 -11.17 -9.74 -4.51
N CYS A 204 -9.96 -9.57 -5.07
CA CYS A 204 -8.91 -8.78 -4.44
C CYS A 204 -9.34 -7.33 -4.18
N ILE A 205 -10.06 -6.72 -5.14
CA ILE A 205 -10.62 -5.37 -5.00
C ILE A 205 -11.60 -5.30 -3.82
N ALA A 206 -12.56 -6.21 -3.77
CA ALA A 206 -13.52 -6.28 -2.67
C ALA A 206 -12.82 -6.50 -1.33
N LEU A 207 -11.87 -7.43 -1.27
CA LEU A 207 -11.15 -7.79 -0.05
C LEU A 207 -10.36 -6.62 0.54
N TRP A 208 -9.63 -5.86 -0.29
CA TRP A 208 -8.87 -4.71 0.24
C TRP A 208 -9.81 -3.57 0.68
N ILE A 209 -10.91 -3.31 -0.03
CA ILE A 209 -11.89 -2.29 0.35
C ILE A 209 -12.54 -2.65 1.69
N ILE A 210 -13.03 -3.89 1.84
CA ILE A 210 -13.64 -4.37 3.07
C ILE A 210 -12.66 -4.24 4.24
N SER A 211 -11.42 -4.69 4.03
CA SER A 211 -10.36 -4.62 5.07
C SER A 211 -10.05 -3.19 5.47
N ASP A 212 -10.02 -2.25 4.52
CA ASP A 212 -9.75 -0.83 4.78
C ASP A 212 -10.91 -0.11 5.48
N VAL A 213 -12.15 -0.44 5.13
CA VAL A 213 -13.34 0.07 5.82
C VAL A 213 -13.34 -0.44 7.26
N LEU A 214 -13.09 -1.73 7.47
CA LEU A 214 -12.94 -2.32 8.80
C LEU A 214 -11.81 -1.66 9.59
N TYR A 215 -10.66 -1.39 8.95
CA TYR A 215 -9.57 -0.64 9.58
C TYR A 215 -10.06 0.71 10.09
N GLY A 216 -10.80 1.47 9.28
CA GLY A 216 -11.35 2.77 9.68
C GLY A 216 -12.29 2.68 10.89
N VAL A 217 -13.18 1.68 10.89
CA VAL A 217 -14.12 1.43 12.01
C VAL A 217 -13.38 1.06 13.30
N VAL A 218 -12.43 0.13 13.22
CA VAL A 218 -11.61 -0.30 14.36
C VAL A 218 -10.78 0.87 14.90
N PHE A 219 -10.16 1.64 13.99
CA PHE A 219 -9.36 2.81 14.35
C PHE A 219 -10.21 3.85 15.09
N TYR A 220 -11.44 4.09 14.63
CA TYR A 220 -12.38 4.96 15.31
C TYR A 220 -12.74 4.48 16.72
N SER A 221 -13.05 3.19 16.86
CA SER A 221 -13.38 2.60 18.17
C SER A 221 -12.22 2.73 19.15
N LEU A 222 -10.99 2.38 18.73
CA LEU A 222 -9.79 2.49 19.57
C LEU A 222 -9.50 3.95 19.93
N ARG A 223 -9.55 4.85 18.96
CA ARG A 223 -9.29 6.29 19.19
C ARG A 223 -10.28 6.88 20.19
N SER A 224 -11.56 6.52 20.08
CA SER A 224 -12.62 7.02 20.95
C SER A 224 -12.40 6.55 22.40
N LYS A 225 -11.98 5.29 22.59
CA LYS A 225 -11.63 4.74 23.90
C LYS A 225 -10.39 5.43 24.50
N GLU A 226 -9.34 5.64 23.71
CA GLU A 226 -8.13 6.34 24.15
C GLU A 226 -8.44 7.78 24.60
N LEU A 227 -9.28 8.51 23.85
CA LEU A 227 -9.71 9.88 24.21
C LEU A 227 -10.57 9.92 25.48
N ALA A 228 -11.52 8.99 25.62
CA ALA A 228 -12.35 8.89 26.82
C ALA A 228 -11.52 8.56 28.07
N GLY A 229 -10.52 7.67 27.94
CA GLY A 229 -9.58 7.36 29.01
C GLY A 229 -8.71 8.56 29.41
N ALA A 230 -8.21 9.32 28.45
CA ALA A 230 -7.42 10.53 28.71
C ALA A 230 -8.24 11.64 29.41
N GLY A 231 -9.53 11.76 29.09
CA GLY A 231 -10.44 12.68 29.77
C GLY A 231 -10.62 12.33 31.26
N LYS A 232 -10.76 11.04 31.58
CA LYS A 232 -10.85 10.57 32.97
C LYS A 232 -9.55 10.79 33.75
N ALA A 233 -8.40 10.54 33.14
CA ALA A 233 -7.10 10.72 33.79
C ALA A 233 -6.75 12.19 34.10
N LYS A 234 -7.34 13.16 33.38
CA LYS A 234 -7.19 14.60 33.66
C LYS A 234 -8.16 15.14 34.72
N ALA A 235 -9.17 14.36 35.09
CA ALA A 235 -10.20 14.73 36.07
C ALA A 235 -9.89 14.23 37.49
N ILE A 236 -8.77 13.52 37.65
CA ILE A 236 -8.20 13.02 38.92
C ILE A 236 -6.95 13.86 39.21
#